data_AF-Q8PTZ9-F1
#
_entry.id   AF-Q8PTZ9-F1
#
_cell.length_a   1.000
_cell.length_b   1.000
_cell.length_c   1.000
_cell.angle_alpha   90.00
_cell.angle_beta   90.00
_cell.angle_gamma   90.00
#
_symmetry.space_group_name_H-M   'P 1'
#
loop_
_entity.id
_entity.type
_entity.pdbx_description
1 polymer ?
#
loop_
_entity_poly.entity_id
_entity_poly.type
_entity_poly.pdbx_seq_one_letter_code
_entity_poly.pdbx_strand_id
1 'polypeptide(L)'
;MEEEKTFSFPNTVEVEIILEPTEMFGVGKELTKTFVPGHDLQAYLDPDTGKCGIVPDHLFDPIEAVVEWKNINQRLEMHGNKLIAQCKCNDRKDLVGFLTALYYIFPLLLTIEFVEPPVVKSIVGRVGEVPFRWEFAGYRFGFDSTSKEIQEQRVIDSFGNLSFTCDLDNRRLAAALSYFYTAKRLRDSGNSQYEFMAEVVLNYCKVLEVLFSGKKDKAKQGLSKLGYIDEDIEDNFITLFDLRNQFDVGHSSLTIYNQQQLTDLYEYLEDTEHIFRELLRTVMDKVKDGSYQLKRDSDFKPKNEKLKILDEIFKIQQKRKTKNRSTKN
;
A
#
# COMPACT_ATOMS: atom_id res chain seq x y z
N MET A 1 -16.76 -35.27 0.88
CA MET A 1 -18.00 -34.54 1.23
C MET A 1 -18.17 -34.66 2.72
N GLU A 2 -17.44 -33.85 3.47
CA GLU A 2 -17.79 -33.61 4.87
C GLU A 2 -19.06 -32.74 4.86
N GLU A 3 -20.03 -33.05 5.70
CA GLU A 3 -21.20 -32.20 5.89
C GLU A 3 -20.73 -30.78 6.20
N GLU A 4 -21.13 -29.80 5.39
CA GLU A 4 -20.87 -28.39 5.66
C GLU A 4 -21.57 -28.03 6.98
N LYS A 5 -20.81 -28.06 8.08
CA LYS A 5 -21.30 -27.57 9.37
C LYS A 5 -21.55 -26.08 9.23
N THR A 6 -22.79 -25.67 9.42
CA THR A 6 -23.20 -24.27 9.35
C THR A 6 -23.00 -23.59 10.70
N PHE A 7 -22.71 -22.28 10.67
CA PHE A 7 -22.65 -21.49 11.90
C PHE A 7 -24.04 -21.38 12.53
N SER A 8 -24.12 -21.61 13.83
CA SER A 8 -25.31 -21.35 14.63
C SER A 8 -25.07 -20.15 15.54
N PHE A 9 -26.08 -19.30 15.68
CA PHE A 9 -26.07 -18.14 16.57
C PHE A 9 -27.37 -18.11 17.40
N PRO A 10 -27.37 -17.54 18.62
CA PRO A 10 -26.24 -16.94 19.32
C PRO A 10 -25.23 -17.99 19.79
N ASN A 11 -23.94 -17.69 19.71
CA ASN A 11 -22.90 -18.62 20.15
C ASN A 11 -21.64 -17.88 20.61
N THR A 12 -20.77 -18.59 21.30
CA THR A 12 -19.45 -18.07 21.67
C THR A 12 -18.53 -18.18 20.46
N VAL A 13 -17.83 -17.10 20.17
CA VAL A 13 -16.82 -17.03 19.12
C VAL A 13 -15.46 -16.91 19.79
N GLU A 14 -14.52 -17.70 19.30
CA GLU A 14 -13.10 -17.59 19.66
C GLU A 14 -12.32 -17.37 18.37
N VAL A 15 -11.50 -16.32 18.37
CA VAL A 15 -10.69 -15.88 17.24
C VAL A 15 -9.24 -15.85 17.66
N GLU A 16 -8.39 -16.39 16.80
CA GLU A 16 -6.95 -16.31 16.92
C GLU A 16 -6.39 -15.49 15.76
N ILE A 17 -5.54 -14.53 16.11
CA ILE A 17 -4.91 -13.61 15.17
C ILE A 17 -3.41 -13.65 15.37
N ILE A 18 -2.69 -13.74 14.26
CA ILE A 18 -1.22 -13.68 14.24
C ILE A 18 -0.81 -12.31 13.69
N LEU A 19 0.00 -11.58 14.46
CA LEU A 19 0.54 -10.29 14.09
C LEU A 19 2.00 -10.38 13.61
N GLU A 20 2.36 -9.48 12.70
CA GLU A 20 3.73 -9.24 12.20
C GLU A 20 4.03 -7.72 12.21
N PRO A 21 5.29 -7.27 12.25
CA PRO A 21 6.50 -8.07 12.48
C PRO A 21 6.51 -8.67 13.89
N THR A 22 7.21 -9.78 14.09
CA THR A 22 7.10 -10.55 15.35
C THR A 22 7.97 -9.99 16.47
N GLU A 23 9.08 -9.35 16.12
CA GLU A 23 10.18 -8.95 17.01
C GLU A 23 9.69 -7.95 18.07
N MET A 24 8.83 -7.03 17.65
CA MET A 24 8.15 -6.05 18.50
C MET A 24 7.14 -6.67 19.48
N PHE A 25 6.94 -7.99 19.44
CA PHE A 25 6.15 -8.74 20.42
C PHE A 25 6.99 -9.73 21.26
N GLY A 26 8.33 -9.63 21.19
CA GLY A 26 9.24 -10.52 21.90
C GLY A 26 9.38 -11.89 21.24
N VAL A 27 9.00 -12.01 19.97
CA VAL A 27 9.02 -13.26 19.20
C VAL A 27 9.80 -13.04 17.90
N GLY A 28 10.60 -14.00 17.43
CA GLY A 28 11.37 -13.83 16.19
C GLY A 28 12.80 -13.33 16.40
N LYS A 29 13.53 -13.07 15.29
CA LYS A 29 14.96 -12.70 15.28
C LYS A 29 15.37 -11.90 14.03
N GLU A 30 14.43 -11.25 13.37
CA GLU A 30 14.71 -10.44 12.18
C GLU A 30 15.08 -8.99 12.52
N LEU A 31 15.19 -8.17 11.47
CA LEU A 31 15.48 -6.74 11.59
C LEU A 31 14.30 -6.02 12.26
N THR A 32 14.56 -5.35 13.37
CA THR A 32 13.56 -4.58 14.13
C THR A 32 14.03 -3.15 14.36
N LYS A 33 13.19 -2.33 14.98
CA LYS A 33 13.52 -1.00 15.51
C LYS A 33 13.43 -0.92 17.04
N THR A 34 13.12 -2.04 17.69
CA THR A 34 12.91 -2.13 19.14
C THR A 34 14.00 -2.99 19.79
N PHE A 35 14.53 -2.58 20.93
CA PHE A 35 15.53 -3.35 21.68
C PHE A 35 15.41 -3.15 23.18
N VAL A 36 15.98 -4.10 23.92
CA VAL A 36 16.10 -4.03 25.38
C VAL A 36 17.43 -3.37 25.75
N PRO A 37 17.44 -2.29 26.55
CA PRO A 37 18.68 -1.69 27.03
C PRO A 37 19.56 -2.68 27.82
N GLY A 38 20.88 -2.54 27.70
CA GLY A 38 21.84 -3.38 28.43
C GLY A 38 22.19 -4.70 27.74
N HIS A 39 21.66 -4.95 26.56
CA HIS A 39 21.96 -6.09 25.69
C HIS A 39 22.73 -5.65 24.44
N ASP A 40 23.47 -6.58 23.85
CA ASP A 40 24.21 -6.31 22.63
C ASP A 40 23.26 -6.30 21.42
N LEU A 41 23.61 -5.51 20.39
CA LEU A 41 22.85 -5.49 19.15
C LEU A 41 23.76 -5.22 17.96
N GLN A 42 23.33 -5.66 16.79
CA GLN A 42 23.95 -5.31 15.52
C GLN A 42 23.10 -4.26 14.83
N ALA A 43 23.67 -3.08 14.62
CA ALA A 43 23.03 -2.05 13.80
C ALA A 43 23.27 -2.34 12.33
N TYR A 44 22.20 -2.34 11.55
CA TYR A 44 22.23 -2.48 10.10
C TYR A 44 21.93 -1.13 9.45
N LEU A 45 22.82 -0.69 8.57
CA LEU A 45 22.61 0.43 7.66
C LEU A 45 23.06 -0.01 6.28
N ASP A 46 22.14 -0.03 5.34
CA ASP A 46 22.43 -0.14 3.93
C ASP A 46 22.67 1.28 3.38
N PRO A 47 23.92 1.66 3.06
CA PRO A 47 24.21 2.99 2.55
C PRO A 47 23.70 3.23 1.12
N ASP A 48 23.43 2.16 0.35
CA ASP A 48 22.99 2.25 -1.04
C ASP A 48 21.47 2.46 -1.13
N THR A 49 20.70 1.81 -0.25
CA THR A 49 19.23 1.96 -0.20
C THR A 49 18.75 2.91 0.88
N GLY A 50 19.59 3.21 1.88
CA GLY A 50 19.23 3.98 3.07
C GLY A 50 18.39 3.21 4.09
N LYS A 51 18.13 1.89 3.87
CA LYS A 51 17.38 1.06 4.82
C LYS A 51 18.21 0.86 6.10
N CYS A 52 17.58 1.05 7.24
CA CYS A 52 18.22 0.85 8.54
C CYS A 52 17.34 0.05 9.50
N GLY A 53 17.99 -0.57 10.48
CA GLY A 53 17.34 -1.28 11.58
C GLY A 53 18.39 -1.90 12.49
N ILE A 54 17.95 -2.76 13.39
CA ILE A 54 18.81 -3.45 14.34
C ILE A 54 18.44 -4.93 14.39
N VAL A 55 19.43 -5.78 14.70
CA VAL A 55 19.25 -7.19 15.04
C VAL A 55 19.76 -7.35 16.47
N PRO A 56 18.88 -7.37 17.47
CA PRO A 56 19.29 -7.53 18.86
C PRO A 56 19.72 -8.98 19.15
N ASP A 57 20.69 -9.17 20.05
CA ASP A 57 21.06 -10.51 20.52
C ASP A 57 20.00 -11.13 21.45
N HIS A 58 19.17 -10.26 22.05
CA HIS A 58 18.14 -10.57 23.01
C HIS A 58 16.88 -9.73 22.75
N LEU A 59 15.74 -10.41 22.64
CA LEU A 59 14.43 -9.76 22.69
C LEU A 59 13.93 -9.72 24.14
N PHE A 60 13.01 -8.82 24.43
CA PHE A 60 12.24 -8.86 25.68
C PHE A 60 11.39 -10.13 25.74
N ASP A 61 10.98 -10.50 26.95
CA ASP A 61 10.06 -11.64 27.14
C ASP A 61 8.79 -11.44 26.29
N PRO A 62 8.26 -12.51 25.67
CA PRO A 62 7.02 -12.42 24.89
C PRO A 62 5.92 -11.67 25.63
N ILE A 63 5.19 -10.81 24.92
CA ILE A 63 4.12 -10.02 25.53
C ILE A 63 3.07 -10.94 26.12
N GLU A 64 2.76 -10.74 27.41
CA GLU A 64 1.68 -11.42 28.11
C GLU A 64 0.70 -10.38 28.64
N ALA A 65 -0.49 -10.31 28.05
CA ALA A 65 -1.52 -9.37 28.46
C ALA A 65 -2.92 -9.98 28.37
N VAL A 66 -3.72 -9.82 29.42
CA VAL A 66 -5.09 -10.34 29.47
C VAL A 66 -6.03 -9.23 29.93
N VAL A 67 -7.10 -9.01 29.17
CA VAL A 67 -8.17 -8.08 29.52
C VAL A 67 -9.52 -8.78 29.39
N GLU A 68 -10.33 -8.70 30.43
CA GLU A 68 -11.66 -9.31 30.50
C GLU A 68 -12.71 -8.26 30.89
N TRP A 69 -13.73 -8.12 30.06
CA TRP A 69 -14.90 -7.27 30.31
C TRP A 69 -16.12 -8.13 30.60
N LYS A 70 -16.37 -8.37 31.90
CA LYS A 70 -17.47 -9.23 32.38
C LYS A 70 -18.86 -8.72 31.99
N ASN A 71 -19.05 -7.41 31.85
CA ASN A 71 -20.32 -6.80 31.49
C ASN A 71 -20.75 -7.08 30.04
N ILE A 72 -19.79 -7.35 29.15
CA ILE A 72 -20.05 -7.65 27.73
C ILE A 72 -19.57 -9.05 27.32
N ASN A 73 -19.18 -9.89 28.28
CA ASN A 73 -18.66 -11.25 28.07
C ASN A 73 -17.58 -11.31 26.97
N GLN A 74 -16.61 -10.40 27.05
CA GLN A 74 -15.52 -10.31 26.11
C GLN A 74 -14.18 -10.49 26.82
N ARG A 75 -13.28 -11.26 26.21
CA ARG A 75 -11.92 -11.49 26.70
C ARG A 75 -10.93 -11.34 25.54
N LEU A 76 -9.84 -10.64 25.78
CA LEU A 76 -8.71 -10.54 24.87
C LEU A 76 -7.44 -10.98 25.61
N GLU A 77 -6.63 -11.78 24.95
CA GLU A 77 -5.38 -12.31 25.48
C GLU A 77 -4.29 -12.17 24.42
N MET A 78 -3.16 -11.60 24.79
CA MET A 78 -1.98 -11.49 23.95
C MET A 78 -0.89 -12.38 24.53
N HIS A 79 -0.33 -13.24 23.70
CA HIS A 79 0.78 -14.15 24.00
C HIS A 79 1.83 -14.02 22.90
N GLY A 80 2.89 -13.26 23.14
CA GLY A 80 3.82 -12.84 22.10
C GLY A 80 3.09 -12.10 20.99
N ASN A 81 3.20 -12.58 19.74
CA ASN A 81 2.54 -11.99 18.58
C ASN A 81 1.15 -12.59 18.28
N LYS A 82 0.62 -13.42 19.18
CA LYS A 82 -0.68 -14.09 19.03
C LYS A 82 -1.73 -13.41 19.91
N LEU A 83 -2.79 -12.91 19.28
CA LEU A 83 -3.98 -12.41 19.96
C LEU A 83 -5.09 -13.48 19.93
N ILE A 84 -5.57 -13.87 21.09
CA ILE A 84 -6.76 -14.70 21.29
C ILE A 84 -7.90 -13.79 21.75
N ALA A 85 -9.01 -13.82 21.04
CA ALA A 85 -10.14 -12.94 21.26
C ALA A 85 -11.43 -13.76 21.36
N GLN A 86 -12.13 -13.64 22.48
CA GLN A 86 -13.36 -14.37 22.75
C GLN A 86 -14.52 -13.40 23.02
N CYS A 87 -15.66 -13.63 22.38
CA CYS A 87 -16.89 -12.87 22.64
C CYS A 87 -18.13 -13.70 22.33
N LYS A 88 -19.30 -13.24 22.78
CA LYS A 88 -20.59 -13.80 22.36
C LYS A 88 -21.12 -13.03 21.16
N CYS A 89 -21.37 -13.72 20.05
CA CYS A 89 -22.03 -13.13 18.87
C CYS A 89 -23.49 -13.59 18.79
N ASN A 90 -24.41 -12.65 18.55
CA ASN A 90 -25.84 -12.97 18.44
C ASN A 90 -26.25 -13.36 17.02
N ASP A 91 -25.49 -12.90 16.04
CA ASP A 91 -25.69 -13.21 14.63
C ASP A 91 -24.38 -13.10 13.84
N ARG A 92 -24.47 -13.32 12.52
CA ARG A 92 -23.33 -13.21 11.59
C ARG A 92 -22.78 -11.79 11.49
N LYS A 93 -23.62 -10.76 11.68
CA LYS A 93 -23.20 -9.36 11.60
C LYS A 93 -22.31 -9.00 12.79
N ASP A 94 -22.62 -9.48 13.99
CA ASP A 94 -21.77 -9.36 15.17
C ASP A 94 -20.39 -9.99 14.93
N LEU A 95 -20.35 -11.20 14.35
CA LEU A 95 -19.09 -11.88 14.01
C LEU A 95 -18.26 -11.05 13.02
N VAL A 96 -18.86 -10.59 11.92
CA VAL A 96 -18.15 -9.78 10.90
C VAL A 96 -17.66 -8.46 11.49
N GLY A 97 -18.46 -7.80 12.34
CA GLY A 97 -18.06 -6.58 13.04
C GLY A 97 -16.88 -6.79 13.98
N PHE A 98 -16.89 -7.90 14.73
CA PHE A 98 -15.80 -8.27 15.62
C PHE A 98 -14.50 -8.55 14.85
N LEU A 99 -14.58 -9.37 13.82
CA LEU A 99 -13.47 -9.66 12.91
C LEU A 99 -12.91 -8.36 12.28
N THR A 100 -13.78 -7.50 11.74
CA THR A 100 -13.38 -6.21 11.15
C THR A 100 -12.65 -5.32 12.16
N ALA A 101 -13.13 -5.23 13.40
CA ALA A 101 -12.47 -4.45 14.44
C ALA A 101 -11.06 -4.99 14.75
N LEU A 102 -10.92 -6.31 14.85
CA LEU A 102 -9.64 -6.93 15.15
C LEU A 102 -8.64 -6.84 13.97
N TYR A 103 -9.12 -6.89 12.72
CA TYR A 103 -8.24 -6.79 11.55
C TYR A 103 -7.85 -5.35 11.20
N TYR A 104 -8.81 -4.43 11.20
CA TYR A 104 -8.57 -3.07 10.70
C TYR A 104 -8.30 -2.05 11.81
N ILE A 105 -8.89 -2.20 13.01
CA ILE A 105 -8.81 -1.16 14.04
C ILE A 105 -7.72 -1.47 15.05
N PHE A 106 -7.65 -2.71 15.53
CA PHE A 106 -6.68 -3.07 16.57
C PHE A 106 -5.22 -2.80 16.17
N PRO A 107 -4.75 -3.13 14.94
CA PRO A 107 -3.38 -2.81 14.53
C PRO A 107 -3.10 -1.30 14.45
N LEU A 108 -4.12 -0.49 14.13
CA LEU A 108 -3.99 0.98 14.14
C LEU A 108 -3.76 1.52 15.54
N LEU A 109 -4.44 0.94 16.55
CA LEU A 109 -4.23 1.31 17.94
C LEU A 109 -2.80 0.96 18.38
N LEU A 110 -2.32 -0.23 18.00
CA LEU A 110 -0.93 -0.63 18.30
C LEU A 110 0.10 0.26 17.60
N THR A 111 -0.18 0.76 16.40
CA THR A 111 0.74 1.65 15.65
C THR A 111 1.02 2.97 16.40
N ILE A 112 0.16 3.37 17.34
CA ILE A 112 0.41 4.53 18.20
C ILE A 112 1.44 4.23 19.28
N GLU A 113 1.39 3.01 19.83
CA GLU A 113 2.19 2.60 20.99
C GLU A 113 3.53 1.97 20.58
N PHE A 114 3.60 1.38 19.39
CA PHE A 114 4.78 0.69 18.89
C PHE A 114 5.48 1.49 17.79
N VAL A 115 6.81 1.35 17.72
CA VAL A 115 7.64 2.00 16.69
C VAL A 115 7.43 1.39 15.31
N GLU A 116 7.04 0.11 15.28
CA GLU A 116 6.80 -0.67 14.07
C GLU A 116 5.29 -0.88 13.93
N PRO A 117 4.72 -0.65 12.72
CA PRO A 117 3.28 -0.80 12.52
C PRO A 117 2.95 -2.29 12.40
N PRO A 118 2.17 -2.88 13.33
CA PRO A 118 1.80 -4.27 13.19
C PRO A 118 0.74 -4.45 12.11
N VAL A 119 0.78 -5.61 11.46
CA VAL A 119 -0.16 -6.06 10.45
C VAL A 119 -0.68 -7.43 10.81
N VAL A 120 -1.89 -7.74 10.34
CA VAL A 120 -2.51 -9.05 10.56
C VAL A 120 -2.08 -10.02 9.48
N LYS A 121 -1.35 -11.07 9.87
CA LYS A 121 -0.92 -12.14 8.98
C LYS A 121 -2.05 -13.12 8.66
N SER A 122 -2.80 -13.52 9.68
CA SER A 122 -3.87 -14.51 9.53
C SER A 122 -4.87 -14.44 10.65
N ILE A 123 -6.11 -14.80 10.34
CA ILE A 123 -7.19 -14.96 11.32
C ILE A 123 -7.84 -16.33 11.14
N VAL A 124 -7.87 -17.10 12.21
CA VAL A 124 -8.59 -18.37 12.34
C VAL A 124 -9.49 -18.32 13.56
N GLY A 125 -10.49 -19.19 13.64
CA GLY A 125 -11.34 -19.20 14.81
C GLY A 125 -12.39 -20.29 14.77
N ARG A 126 -13.35 -20.18 15.68
CA ARG A 126 -14.51 -21.07 15.77
C ARG A 126 -15.75 -20.34 16.27
N VAL A 127 -16.91 -20.75 15.76
CA VAL A 127 -18.24 -20.37 16.28
C VAL A 127 -18.81 -21.61 16.96
N GLY A 128 -18.83 -21.63 18.29
CA GLY A 128 -19.03 -22.86 19.05
C GLY A 128 -17.96 -23.90 18.67
N GLU A 129 -18.40 -25.03 18.12
CA GLU A 129 -17.52 -26.14 17.68
C GLU A 129 -17.20 -26.10 16.18
N VAL A 130 -17.70 -25.11 15.44
CA VAL A 130 -17.49 -25.03 13.98
C VAL A 130 -16.29 -24.14 13.69
N PRO A 131 -15.16 -24.69 13.18
CA PRO A 131 -13.98 -23.90 12.86
C PRO A 131 -14.20 -23.04 11.62
N PHE A 132 -13.46 -21.94 11.52
CA PHE A 132 -13.41 -21.09 10.33
C PHE A 132 -12.02 -20.48 10.13
N ARG A 133 -11.75 -20.07 8.90
CA ARG A 133 -10.61 -19.23 8.53
C ARG A 133 -11.15 -18.00 7.81
N TRP A 134 -10.66 -16.82 8.17
CA TRP A 134 -11.06 -15.60 7.49
C TRP A 134 -10.06 -15.28 6.39
N GLU A 135 -10.54 -15.34 5.15
CA GLU A 135 -9.75 -15.23 3.94
C GLU A 135 -10.39 -14.24 2.97
N PHE A 136 -9.60 -13.72 2.04
CA PHE A 136 -10.12 -12.92 0.93
C PHE A 136 -10.96 -13.81 0.00
N ALA A 137 -12.20 -13.40 -0.25
CA ALA A 137 -13.08 -14.08 -1.20
C ALA A 137 -12.72 -13.67 -2.62
N GLY A 138 -12.46 -14.64 -3.50
CA GLY A 138 -12.21 -14.40 -4.92
C GLY A 138 -10.94 -13.59 -5.16
N TYR A 139 -9.78 -14.25 -5.07
CA TYR A 139 -8.52 -13.62 -5.48
C TYR A 139 -8.28 -13.90 -6.96
N ARG A 140 -8.04 -12.86 -7.73
CA ARG A 140 -7.47 -12.97 -9.06
C ARG A 140 -6.01 -12.51 -8.97
N PHE A 141 -5.14 -13.25 -9.64
CA PHE A 141 -3.71 -12.99 -9.69
C PHE A 141 -3.21 -13.25 -11.10
N GLY A 142 -2.29 -12.41 -11.56
CA GLY A 142 -1.62 -12.58 -12.83
C GLY A 142 -0.24 -13.21 -12.64
N PHE A 143 0.07 -14.23 -13.43
CA PHE A 143 1.44 -14.70 -13.62
C PHE A 143 1.87 -14.42 -15.05
N ASP A 144 3.09 -13.90 -15.20
CA ASP A 144 3.73 -13.74 -16.50
C ASP A 144 4.59 -14.97 -16.77
N SER A 145 4.20 -15.77 -17.76
CA SER A 145 5.03 -16.89 -18.24
C SER A 145 6.14 -16.34 -19.13
N THR A 146 7.38 -16.74 -18.86
CA THR A 146 8.56 -16.16 -19.50
C THR A 146 9.69 -17.17 -19.64
N SER A 147 10.68 -16.85 -20.48
CA SER A 147 11.91 -17.62 -20.66
C SER A 147 13.12 -16.71 -20.45
N LYS A 148 14.33 -17.30 -20.38
CA LYS A 148 15.57 -16.53 -20.31
C LYS A 148 15.68 -15.56 -21.49
N GLU A 149 15.42 -16.04 -22.70
CA GLU A 149 15.51 -15.27 -23.95
C GLU A 149 14.54 -14.09 -23.93
N ILE A 150 13.31 -14.29 -23.43
CA ILE A 150 12.31 -13.22 -23.29
C ILE A 150 12.79 -12.18 -22.27
N GLN A 151 13.37 -12.59 -21.14
CA GLN A 151 13.89 -11.65 -20.13
C GLN A 151 15.10 -10.86 -20.63
N GLU A 152 16.03 -11.51 -21.32
CA GLU A 152 17.18 -10.84 -21.94
C GLU A 152 16.71 -9.83 -23.00
N GLN A 153 15.72 -10.19 -23.82
CA GLN A 153 15.14 -9.27 -24.80
C GLN A 153 14.50 -8.05 -24.13
N ARG A 154 13.75 -8.22 -23.04
CA ARG A 154 13.17 -7.10 -22.28
C ARG A 154 14.23 -6.13 -21.74
N VAL A 155 15.38 -6.66 -21.31
CA VAL A 155 16.53 -5.86 -20.88
C VAL A 155 17.14 -5.10 -22.05
N ILE A 156 17.36 -5.78 -23.19
CA ILE A 156 17.89 -5.17 -24.42
C ILE A 156 16.98 -4.04 -24.90
N ASP A 157 15.66 -4.27 -24.96
CA ASP A 157 14.66 -3.27 -25.34
C ASP A 157 14.71 -2.07 -24.39
N SER A 158 14.85 -2.31 -23.09
CA SER A 158 14.97 -1.26 -22.08
C SER A 158 16.25 -0.42 -22.25
N PHE A 159 17.38 -1.05 -22.59
CA PHE A 159 18.61 -0.33 -22.94
C PHE A 159 18.44 0.52 -24.20
N GLY A 160 17.79 -0.01 -25.23
CA GLY A 160 17.45 0.74 -26.45
C GLY A 160 16.58 1.97 -26.16
N ASN A 161 15.75 1.90 -25.12
CA ASN A 161 14.83 2.98 -24.74
C ASN A 161 15.45 4.01 -23.80
N LEU A 162 16.63 3.75 -23.25
CA LEU A 162 17.22 4.58 -22.19
C LEU A 162 17.56 5.98 -22.71
N SER A 163 18.35 6.08 -23.77
CA SER A 163 18.78 7.36 -24.35
C SER A 163 17.59 8.22 -24.78
N PHE A 164 16.61 7.60 -25.43
CA PHE A 164 15.36 8.23 -25.84
C PHE A 164 14.57 8.79 -24.65
N THR A 165 14.46 8.02 -23.57
CA THR A 165 13.72 8.43 -22.36
C THR A 165 14.45 9.54 -21.59
N CYS A 166 15.78 9.57 -21.64
CA CYS A 166 16.60 10.59 -21.01
C CYS A 166 16.61 11.94 -21.75
N ASP A 167 16.14 11.99 -22.99
CA ASP A 167 16.02 13.24 -23.75
C ASP A 167 15.08 14.23 -23.03
N LEU A 168 15.50 15.49 -22.94
CA LEU A 168 14.72 16.57 -22.33
C LEU A 168 13.39 16.81 -23.08
N ASP A 169 13.36 16.56 -24.39
CA ASP A 169 12.14 16.65 -25.18
C ASP A 169 11.11 15.57 -24.77
N ASN A 170 11.58 14.46 -24.18
CA ASN A 170 10.77 13.34 -23.71
C ASN A 170 10.58 13.34 -22.18
N ARG A 171 10.86 14.45 -21.50
CA ARG A 171 10.84 14.51 -20.02
C ARG A 171 9.49 14.13 -19.41
N ARG A 172 8.37 14.42 -20.09
CA ARG A 172 7.03 13.98 -19.69
C ARG A 172 6.89 12.46 -19.68
N LEU A 173 7.43 11.78 -20.70
CA LEU A 173 7.43 10.32 -20.73
C LEU A 173 8.25 9.74 -19.57
N ALA A 174 9.43 10.30 -19.31
CA ALA A 174 10.26 9.89 -18.18
C ALA A 174 9.53 10.07 -16.83
N ALA A 175 8.85 11.21 -16.64
CA ALA A 175 8.07 11.47 -15.43
C ALA A 175 6.86 10.54 -15.30
N ALA A 176 6.15 10.25 -16.40
CA ALA A 176 5.06 9.29 -16.43
C ALA A 176 5.55 7.87 -16.04
N LEU A 177 6.65 7.41 -16.63
CA LEU A 177 7.28 6.14 -16.26
C LEU A 177 7.67 6.09 -14.78
N SER A 178 8.16 7.20 -14.22
CA SER A 178 8.49 7.29 -12.79
C SER A 178 7.26 7.15 -11.88
N TYR A 179 6.12 7.74 -12.24
CA TYR A 179 4.89 7.58 -11.47
C TYR A 179 4.34 6.15 -11.58
N PHE A 180 4.37 5.57 -12.78
CA PHE A 180 3.98 4.17 -12.97
C PHE A 180 4.87 3.20 -12.17
N TYR A 181 6.19 3.40 -12.20
CA TYR A 181 7.14 2.65 -11.37
C TYR A 181 6.80 2.76 -9.88
N THR A 182 6.45 3.96 -9.41
CA THR A 182 6.06 4.20 -8.01
C THR A 182 4.77 3.46 -7.65
N ALA A 183 3.76 3.51 -8.51
CA ALA A 183 2.51 2.77 -8.33
C ALA A 183 2.78 1.27 -8.18
N LYS A 184 3.60 0.70 -9.07
CA LYS A 184 3.98 -0.72 -9.01
C LYS A 184 4.72 -1.07 -7.72
N ARG A 185 5.72 -0.26 -7.34
CA ARG A 185 6.47 -0.45 -6.10
C ARG A 185 5.58 -0.42 -4.86
N LEU A 186 4.60 0.47 -4.80
CA LEU A 186 3.65 0.53 -3.69
C LEU A 186 2.78 -0.72 -3.62
N ARG A 187 2.20 -1.15 -4.75
CA ARG A 187 1.41 -2.39 -4.83
C ARG A 187 2.20 -3.62 -4.36
N ASP A 188 3.47 -3.70 -4.72
CA ASP A 188 4.35 -4.84 -4.37
C ASP A 188 4.94 -4.75 -2.95
N SER A 189 4.89 -3.58 -2.30
CA SER A 189 5.47 -3.38 -0.96
C SER A 189 4.47 -3.57 0.19
N GLY A 190 3.17 -3.58 -0.11
CA GLY A 190 2.12 -3.84 0.88
C GLY A 190 2.03 -5.32 1.25
N ASN A 191 1.52 -5.60 2.44
CA ASN A 191 1.13 -6.94 2.89
C ASN A 191 -0.18 -7.41 2.23
N SER A 192 -0.90 -6.49 1.58
CA SER A 192 -1.96 -6.78 0.63
C SER A 192 -1.84 -5.87 -0.60
N GLN A 193 -2.40 -6.29 -1.73
CA GLN A 193 -2.42 -5.46 -2.96
C GLN A 193 -3.17 -4.14 -2.79
N TYR A 194 -3.94 -4.00 -1.70
CA TYR A 194 -4.84 -2.88 -1.46
C TYR A 194 -4.36 -1.93 -0.36
N GLU A 195 -3.26 -2.26 0.35
CA GLU A 195 -2.77 -1.48 1.50
C GLU A 195 -2.43 -0.03 1.15
N PHE A 196 -1.84 0.19 -0.04
CA PHE A 196 -1.49 1.51 -0.55
C PHE A 196 -2.33 1.91 -1.77
N MET A 197 -3.57 1.42 -1.86
CA MET A 197 -4.38 1.55 -3.08
C MET A 197 -4.65 3.00 -3.46
N ALA A 198 -4.89 3.86 -2.46
CA ALA A 198 -5.09 5.29 -2.66
C ALA A 198 -3.89 5.93 -3.39
N GLU A 199 -2.68 5.64 -2.94
CA GLU A 199 -1.44 6.13 -3.53
C GLU A 199 -1.15 5.48 -4.88
N VAL A 200 -1.53 4.23 -5.10
CA VAL A 200 -1.45 3.57 -6.42
C VAL A 200 -2.33 4.31 -7.43
N VAL A 201 -3.60 4.56 -7.11
CA VAL A 201 -4.53 5.33 -7.95
C VAL A 201 -4.02 6.75 -8.19
N LEU A 202 -3.48 7.41 -7.18
CA LEU A 202 -2.86 8.74 -7.33
C LEU A 202 -1.81 8.75 -8.43
N ASN A 203 -0.92 7.76 -8.41
CA ASN A 203 0.20 7.68 -9.31
C ASN A 203 -0.26 7.35 -10.74
N TYR A 204 -1.28 6.50 -10.92
CA TYR A 204 -1.92 6.32 -12.23
C TYR A 204 -2.55 7.62 -12.76
N CYS A 205 -3.27 8.38 -11.93
CA CYS A 205 -3.76 9.69 -12.37
C CYS A 205 -2.62 10.64 -12.76
N LYS A 206 -1.50 10.65 -12.01
CA LYS A 206 -0.33 11.48 -12.34
C LYS A 206 0.33 11.07 -13.66
N VAL A 207 0.30 9.78 -14.03
CA VAL A 207 0.73 9.32 -15.37
C VAL A 207 -0.08 10.05 -16.44
N LEU A 208 -1.40 10.04 -16.36
CA LEU A 208 -2.28 10.72 -17.32
C LEU A 208 -2.06 12.24 -17.32
N GLU A 209 -1.96 12.85 -16.14
CA GLU A 209 -1.78 14.31 -16.03
C GLU A 209 -0.47 14.78 -16.66
N VAL A 210 0.61 14.02 -16.48
CA VAL A 210 1.92 14.33 -17.05
C VAL A 210 1.95 14.06 -18.55
N LEU A 211 1.39 12.96 -19.04
CA LEU A 211 1.35 12.69 -20.47
C LEU A 211 0.55 13.77 -21.22
N PHE A 212 -0.61 14.16 -20.68
CA PHE A 212 -1.59 14.98 -21.40
C PHE A 212 -1.70 16.43 -20.92
N SER A 213 -0.81 16.87 -20.03
CA SER A 213 -0.70 18.27 -19.58
C SER A 213 -1.96 18.82 -18.90
N GLY A 214 -2.70 18.00 -18.16
CA GLY A 214 -3.90 18.49 -17.49
C GLY A 214 -4.74 17.41 -16.83
N LYS A 215 -5.88 17.84 -16.30
CA LYS A 215 -6.86 17.01 -15.62
C LYS A 215 -7.70 16.19 -16.62
N LYS A 216 -8.67 15.45 -16.10
CA LYS A 216 -9.69 14.62 -16.79
C LYS A 216 -9.92 14.95 -18.28
N ASP A 217 -10.43 16.14 -18.63
CA ASP A 217 -10.74 16.49 -20.03
C ASP A 217 -9.54 16.47 -20.99
N LYS A 218 -8.35 16.87 -20.50
CA LYS A 218 -7.13 16.83 -21.30
C LYS A 218 -6.61 15.41 -21.46
N ALA A 219 -6.75 14.58 -20.43
CA ALA A 219 -6.45 13.16 -20.53
C ALA A 219 -7.34 12.48 -21.57
N LYS A 220 -8.65 12.73 -21.54
CA LYS A 220 -9.60 12.22 -22.55
C LYS A 220 -9.19 12.60 -23.98
N GLN A 221 -8.97 13.89 -24.23
CA GLN A 221 -8.52 14.37 -25.55
C GLN A 221 -7.18 13.73 -25.99
N GLY A 222 -6.27 13.51 -25.05
CA GLY A 222 -4.98 12.89 -25.30
C GLY A 222 -5.10 11.42 -25.69
N LEU A 223 -5.93 10.66 -24.97
CA LEU A 223 -6.19 9.25 -25.23
C LEU A 223 -6.92 9.03 -26.56
N SER A 224 -7.90 9.86 -26.90
CA SER A 224 -8.58 9.78 -28.21
C SER A 224 -7.60 10.00 -29.36
N LYS A 225 -6.61 10.90 -29.20
CA LYS A 225 -5.54 11.10 -30.20
C LYS A 225 -4.58 9.92 -30.34
N LEU A 226 -4.47 9.08 -29.31
CA LEU A 226 -3.69 7.85 -29.36
C LEU A 226 -4.46 6.70 -30.04
N GLY A 227 -5.77 6.87 -30.26
CA GLY A 227 -6.63 5.91 -30.96
C GLY A 227 -7.48 5.03 -30.03
N TYR A 228 -7.56 5.35 -28.74
CA TYR A 228 -8.47 4.68 -27.82
C TYR A 228 -9.92 5.09 -28.11
N ILE A 229 -10.84 4.13 -27.99
CA ILE A 229 -12.28 4.38 -28.13
C ILE A 229 -12.85 5.03 -26.86
N ASP A 230 -13.95 5.76 -26.98
CA ASP A 230 -14.51 6.53 -25.86
C ASP A 230 -14.90 5.66 -24.67
N GLU A 231 -15.41 4.44 -24.91
CA GLU A 231 -15.75 3.47 -23.86
C GLU A 231 -14.51 3.08 -23.04
N ASP A 232 -13.44 2.62 -23.70
CA ASP A 232 -12.17 2.29 -23.04
C ASP A 232 -11.57 3.49 -22.29
N ILE A 233 -11.74 4.70 -22.82
CA ILE A 233 -11.26 5.91 -22.17
C ILE A 233 -12.00 6.14 -20.85
N GLU A 234 -13.32 6.10 -20.89
CA GLU A 234 -14.16 6.34 -19.70
C GLU A 234 -13.91 5.28 -18.64
N ASP A 235 -14.04 4.01 -19.02
CA ASP A 235 -14.00 2.89 -18.10
C ASP A 235 -12.63 2.73 -17.45
N ASN A 236 -11.54 2.82 -18.23
CA ASN A 236 -10.23 2.44 -17.72
C ASN A 236 -9.37 3.60 -17.19
N PHE A 237 -9.63 4.82 -17.64
CA PHE A 237 -8.75 5.97 -17.35
C PHE A 237 -9.47 7.10 -16.62
N ILE A 238 -10.68 7.43 -17.05
CA ILE A 238 -11.41 8.57 -16.50
C ILE A 238 -12.05 8.23 -15.16
N THR A 239 -12.55 7.02 -14.99
CA THR A 239 -13.03 6.49 -13.71
C THR A 239 -11.96 6.61 -12.61
N LEU A 240 -10.67 6.45 -12.92
CA LEU A 240 -9.59 6.65 -11.94
C LEU A 240 -9.51 8.09 -11.39
N PHE A 241 -9.80 9.10 -12.21
CA PHE A 241 -9.85 10.48 -11.72
C PHE A 241 -10.99 10.68 -10.72
N ASP A 242 -12.12 10.02 -10.94
CA ASP A 242 -13.26 10.08 -10.04
C ASP A 242 -12.94 9.32 -8.75
N LEU A 243 -12.35 8.12 -8.85
CA LEU A 243 -11.86 7.36 -7.70
C LEU A 243 -10.87 8.18 -6.87
N ARG A 244 -9.86 8.81 -7.50
CA ARG A 244 -8.89 9.65 -6.79
C ARG A 244 -9.55 10.76 -5.98
N ASN A 245 -10.58 11.40 -6.52
CA ASN A 245 -11.23 12.53 -5.84
C ASN A 245 -12.17 12.07 -4.72
N GLN A 246 -12.66 10.82 -4.75
CA GLN A 246 -13.65 10.28 -3.80
C GLN A 246 -13.07 9.31 -2.75
N PHE A 247 -11.97 8.63 -3.05
CA PHE A 247 -11.38 7.56 -2.21
C PHE A 247 -10.10 8.01 -1.50
N ASP A 248 -10.21 9.10 -0.74
CA ASP A 248 -9.21 9.56 0.24
C ASP A 248 -7.88 10.13 -0.31
N VAL A 249 -7.57 9.90 -1.59
CA VAL A 249 -6.29 10.29 -2.19
C VAL A 249 -6.07 11.82 -2.21
N GLY A 250 -7.16 12.57 -2.37
CA GLY A 250 -7.15 14.04 -2.38
C GLY A 250 -7.63 14.70 -1.09
N HIS A 251 -8.45 14.00 -0.29
CA HIS A 251 -9.18 14.55 0.87
C HIS A 251 -9.55 13.44 1.87
N SER A 252 -9.30 13.67 3.15
CA SER A 252 -9.67 12.75 4.25
C SER A 252 -11.12 12.23 4.13
N SER A 253 -11.33 10.93 4.12
CA SER A 253 -12.66 10.30 4.14
C SER A 253 -12.92 9.58 5.48
N LEU A 254 -14.17 9.62 5.94
CA LEU A 254 -14.65 8.82 7.10
C LEU A 254 -15.56 7.67 6.65
N THR A 255 -15.67 7.44 5.34
CA THR A 255 -16.55 6.42 4.78
C THR A 255 -16.02 5.02 5.05
N ILE A 256 -16.86 4.17 5.61
CA ILE A 256 -16.60 2.74 5.77
C ILE A 256 -17.31 2.01 4.63
N TYR A 257 -16.55 1.39 3.74
CA TYR A 257 -17.08 0.59 2.63
C TYR A 257 -17.51 -0.79 3.15
N ASN A 258 -18.61 -1.30 2.60
CA ASN A 258 -18.99 -2.69 2.84
C ASN A 258 -18.13 -3.65 2.00
N GLN A 259 -18.19 -4.94 2.31
CA GLN A 259 -17.37 -5.95 1.65
C GLN A 259 -17.58 -5.99 0.13
N GLN A 260 -18.82 -5.91 -0.35
CA GLN A 260 -19.11 -5.93 -1.79
C GLN A 260 -18.50 -4.72 -2.50
N GLN A 261 -18.63 -3.53 -1.92
CA GLN A 261 -18.04 -2.30 -2.49
C GLN A 261 -16.52 -2.38 -2.57
N LEU A 262 -15.88 -2.97 -1.56
CA LEU A 262 -14.43 -3.21 -1.59
C LEU A 262 -14.07 -4.24 -2.66
N THR A 263 -14.82 -5.35 -2.76
CA THR A 263 -14.63 -6.35 -3.82
C THR A 263 -14.74 -5.72 -5.21
N ASP A 264 -15.80 -4.96 -5.49
CA ASP A 264 -15.99 -4.33 -6.81
C ASP A 264 -14.85 -3.36 -7.16
N LEU A 265 -14.40 -2.57 -6.17
CA LEU A 265 -13.26 -1.67 -6.32
C LEU A 265 -11.96 -2.44 -6.61
N TYR A 266 -11.75 -3.53 -5.88
CA TYR A 266 -10.56 -4.36 -5.97
C TYR A 266 -10.47 -5.11 -7.31
N GLU A 267 -11.60 -5.62 -7.80
CA GLU A 267 -11.70 -6.23 -9.12
C GLU A 267 -11.44 -5.20 -10.23
N TYR A 268 -12.01 -4.00 -10.12
CA TYR A 268 -11.77 -2.92 -11.09
C TYR A 268 -10.28 -2.52 -11.18
N LEU A 269 -9.59 -2.44 -10.03
CA LEU A 269 -8.20 -1.96 -9.97
C LEU A 269 -7.16 -3.01 -10.37
N GLU A 270 -7.56 -4.27 -10.47
CA GLU A 270 -6.64 -5.37 -10.74
C GLU A 270 -6.00 -5.25 -12.13
N ASP A 271 -6.82 -4.99 -13.15
CA ASP A 271 -6.41 -4.89 -14.56
C ASP A 271 -5.77 -3.52 -14.89
N THR A 272 -5.94 -2.54 -14.00
CA THR A 272 -5.45 -1.16 -14.21
C THR A 272 -3.94 -1.12 -14.45
N GLU A 273 -3.17 -1.98 -13.79
CA GLU A 273 -1.71 -2.04 -14.00
C GLU A 273 -1.36 -2.41 -15.44
N HIS A 274 -2.02 -3.43 -15.98
CA HIS A 274 -1.79 -3.90 -17.34
C HIS A 274 -2.18 -2.83 -18.37
N ILE A 275 -3.35 -2.20 -18.17
CA ILE A 275 -3.83 -1.11 -19.02
C ILE A 275 -2.82 0.04 -19.07
N PHE A 276 -2.28 0.46 -17.92
CA PHE A 276 -1.29 1.55 -17.88
C PHE A 276 0.06 1.15 -18.48
N ARG A 277 0.45 -0.11 -18.35
CA ARG A 277 1.63 -0.65 -19.03
C ARG A 277 1.48 -0.56 -20.55
N GLU A 278 0.32 -0.95 -21.09
CA GLU A 278 0.04 -0.88 -22.53
C GLU A 278 -0.10 0.56 -23.02
N LEU A 279 -0.70 1.46 -22.22
CA LEU A 279 -0.71 2.89 -22.52
C LEU A 279 0.71 3.43 -22.67
N LEU A 280 1.60 3.14 -21.72
CA LEU A 280 2.97 3.65 -21.73
C LEU A 280 3.78 3.08 -22.90
N ARG A 281 3.59 1.81 -23.24
CA ARG A 281 4.17 1.19 -24.44
C ARG A 281 3.69 1.90 -25.71
N THR A 282 2.37 2.05 -25.86
CA THR A 282 1.74 2.73 -27.00
C THR A 282 2.25 4.15 -27.17
N VAL A 283 2.32 4.93 -26.08
CA VAL A 283 2.84 6.30 -26.12
C VAL A 283 4.31 6.29 -26.51
N MET A 284 5.12 5.42 -25.93
CA MET A 284 6.54 5.35 -26.23
C MET A 284 6.78 5.03 -27.71
N ASP A 285 6.06 4.06 -28.27
CA ASP A 285 6.21 3.66 -29.67
C ASP A 285 5.77 4.78 -30.63
N LYS A 286 4.62 5.42 -30.36
CA LYS A 286 4.12 6.54 -31.17
C LYS A 286 4.99 7.80 -31.07
N VAL A 287 5.69 8.02 -29.96
CA VAL A 287 6.63 9.15 -29.85
C VAL A 287 7.93 8.83 -30.58
N LYS A 288 8.41 7.58 -30.54
CA LYS A 288 9.60 7.16 -31.31
C LYS A 288 9.38 7.19 -32.81
N ASP A 289 8.22 6.74 -33.29
CA ASP A 289 7.89 6.74 -34.71
C ASP A 289 7.45 8.12 -35.24
N GLY A 290 7.26 9.09 -34.34
CA GLY A 290 6.88 10.47 -34.65
C GLY A 290 5.39 10.70 -34.94
N SER A 291 4.56 9.66 -34.86
CA SER A 291 3.10 9.76 -35.04
C SER A 291 2.38 10.48 -33.89
N TYR A 292 3.05 10.64 -32.74
CA TYR A 292 2.57 11.40 -31.61
C TYR A 292 3.67 12.29 -31.01
N GLN A 293 3.34 13.52 -30.66
CA GLN A 293 4.28 14.45 -30.03
C GLN A 293 3.80 14.85 -28.64
N LEU A 294 4.63 14.59 -27.65
CA LEU A 294 4.41 15.07 -26.30
C LEU A 294 4.64 16.58 -26.23
N LYS A 295 3.82 17.27 -25.42
CA LYS A 295 3.98 18.70 -25.20
C LYS A 295 5.31 18.98 -24.51
N ARG A 296 6.14 19.84 -25.09
CA ARG A 296 7.36 20.32 -24.41
C ARG A 296 7.00 21.25 -23.26
N ASP A 297 7.61 21.04 -22.11
CA ASP A 297 7.55 22.01 -21.01
C ASP A 297 8.58 23.11 -21.25
N SER A 298 8.14 24.36 -21.08
CA SER A 298 8.96 25.54 -21.36
C SER A 298 9.93 25.89 -20.23
N ASP A 299 9.75 25.33 -19.03
CA ASP A 299 10.61 25.56 -17.87
C ASP A 299 10.61 24.35 -16.92
N PHE A 300 11.80 23.80 -16.68
CA PHE A 300 12.02 22.71 -15.73
C PHE A 300 12.43 23.21 -14.33
N LYS A 301 12.49 24.53 -14.12
CA LYS A 301 12.81 25.11 -12.82
C LYS A 301 11.66 24.90 -11.83
N PRO A 302 11.96 24.62 -10.55
CA PRO A 302 10.94 24.63 -9.51
C PRO A 302 10.23 25.98 -9.48
N LYS A 303 8.89 25.97 -9.37
CA LYS A 303 8.10 27.19 -9.17
C LYS A 303 8.54 27.89 -7.87
N ASN A 304 8.50 29.22 -7.85
CA ASN A 304 8.89 30.05 -6.70
C ASN A 304 8.21 29.62 -5.37
N GLU A 305 6.97 29.17 -5.43
CA GLU A 305 6.24 28.65 -4.25
C GLU A 305 6.94 27.44 -3.62
N LYS A 306 7.44 26.50 -4.45
CA LYS A 306 8.18 25.32 -3.96
C LYS A 306 9.50 25.73 -3.32
N LEU A 307 10.21 26.70 -3.91
CA LEU A 307 11.47 27.21 -3.37
C LEU A 307 11.26 27.88 -2.01
N LYS A 308 10.20 28.67 -1.85
CA LYS A 308 9.83 29.28 -0.55
C LYS A 308 9.62 28.22 0.53
N ILE A 309 8.90 27.14 0.22
CA ILE A 309 8.68 26.03 1.17
C ILE A 309 10.02 25.37 1.56
N LEU A 310 10.91 25.13 0.61
CA LEU A 310 12.24 24.56 0.90
C LEU A 310 13.07 25.47 1.81
N ASP A 311 13.04 26.79 1.57
CA ASP A 311 13.73 27.77 2.41
C ASP A 311 13.17 27.81 3.84
N GLU A 312 11.84 27.66 3.99
CA GLU A 312 11.18 27.56 5.29
C GLU A 312 11.59 26.28 6.04
N ILE A 313 11.64 25.13 5.36
CA ILE A 313 12.12 23.87 5.93
C ILE A 313 13.56 24.04 6.42
N PHE A 314 14.43 24.65 5.62
CA PHE A 314 15.81 24.91 6.01
C PHE A 314 15.90 25.76 7.30
N LYS A 315 15.12 26.85 7.37
CA LYS A 315 15.06 27.71 8.57
C LYS A 315 14.56 26.93 9.80
N ILE A 316 13.56 26.06 9.67
CA ILE A 316 13.05 25.23 10.77
C ILE A 316 14.13 24.28 11.27
N GLN A 317 14.85 23.61 10.37
CA GLN A 317 15.93 22.68 10.73
C GLN A 317 17.06 23.39 11.49
N GLN A 318 17.45 24.59 11.06
CA GLN A 318 18.47 25.37 11.75
C GLN A 318 18.04 25.75 13.17
N LYS A 319 16.80 26.22 13.35
CA LYS A 319 16.24 26.53 14.68
C LYS A 319 16.23 25.32 15.63
N ARG A 320 15.90 24.12 15.11
CA ARG A 320 15.91 22.88 15.90
C ARG A 320 17.33 22.50 16.34
N LYS A 321 18.33 22.67 15.46
CA LYS A 321 19.74 22.39 15.76
C LYS A 321 20.30 23.32 16.84
N THR A 322 19.96 24.61 16.82
CA THR A 322 20.39 25.56 17.87
C THR A 322 19.70 25.29 19.20
N LYS A 323 18.40 25.00 19.22
CA LYS A 323 17.65 24.69 20.46
C LYS A 323 18.17 23.43 21.17
N ASN A 324 18.53 22.39 20.42
CA ASN A 324 19.08 21.14 20.98
C ASN A 324 20.53 21.27 21.47
N ARG A 325 21.26 22.30 21.03
CA ARG A 325 22.60 22.62 21.56
C ARG A 325 22.53 23.43 22.85
N SER A 326 21.50 24.26 23.03
CA SER A 326 21.31 25.06 24.25
C SER A 326 20.77 24.28 25.45
N THR A 327 20.18 23.10 25.26
CA THR A 327 19.69 22.22 26.35
C THR A 327 20.70 21.16 26.81
N LYS A 328 21.91 21.14 26.23
CA LYS A 328 23.02 20.24 26.60
C LYS A 328 24.16 20.95 27.34
N ASN A 329 23.98 22.23 27.68
CA ASN A 329 24.77 22.99 28.66
C ASN A 329 23.89 23.25 29.88
#